data_AF-A0A7Y1Z1M8-F1
#
_entry.id   AF-A0A7Y1Z1M8-F1
#
_cell.length_a   1.000
_cell.length_b   1.000
_cell.length_c   1.000
_cell.angle_alpha   90.00
_cell.angle_beta   90.00
_cell.angle_gamma   90.00
#
_symmetry.space_group_name_H-M   'P 1'
#
loop_
_entity.id
_entity.type
_entity.pdbx_description
1 polymer ?
#
loop_
_entity_poly.entity_id
_entity_poly.type
_entity_poly.pdbx_seq_one_letter_code
_entity_poly.pdbx_strand_id
1 'polypeptide(L)'
;MSELERHAEAALATVEQLTAKGAAGEIGDETVQRLLLAGIRLYAHKVDTENRTFEPVPQEASVNATEVAVTVTELMRRVDLNMFDLAMWSGRMPPQDSA
;
A
#
# COMPACT_ATOMS: atom_id res chain seq x y z
N MET A 1 -0.90 9.30 20.43
CA MET A 1 -1.26 9.14 19.02
C MET A 1 -0.76 10.35 18.25
N SER A 2 0.09 10.14 17.25
CA SER A 2 0.60 11.22 16.40
C SER A 2 -0.53 11.85 15.57
N GLU A 3 -0.34 13.07 15.09
CA GLU A 3 -1.33 13.73 14.23
C GLU A 3 -1.57 12.96 12.93
N LEU A 4 -0.51 12.36 12.37
CA LEU A 4 -0.58 11.51 11.19
C LEU A 4 -1.38 10.23 11.45
N GLU A 5 -1.21 9.57 12.60
CA GLU A 5 -2.00 8.39 12.98
C GLU A 5 -3.50 8.71 12.98
N ARG A 6 -3.89 9.84 13.59
CA ARG A 6 -5.29 10.28 13.62
C ARG A 6 -5.84 10.60 12.23
N HIS A 7 -5.04 11.25 11.37
CA HIS A 7 -5.45 11.54 10.00
C HIS A 7 -5.57 10.26 9.15
N ALA A 8 -4.69 9.28 9.36
CA ALA A 8 -4.75 8.00 8.67
C ALA A 8 -6.01 7.21 9.06
N GLU A 9 -6.33 7.16 10.35
CA GLU A 9 -7.56 6.53 10.85
C GLU A 9 -8.81 7.21 10.29
N ALA A 10 -8.87 8.55 10.34
CA ALA A 10 -10.00 9.31 9.81
C ALA A 10 -10.15 9.15 8.28
N ALA A 11 -9.03 9.11 7.54
CA ALA A 11 -9.03 8.92 6.10
C ALA A 11 -9.57 7.52 5.74
N LEU A 12 -9.10 6.46 6.40
CA LEU A 12 -9.56 5.10 6.15
C LEU A 12 -11.06 4.96 6.43
N ALA A 13 -11.52 5.44 7.59
CA ALA A 13 -12.94 5.42 7.95
C ALA A 13 -13.82 6.18 6.94
N THR A 14 -13.33 7.30 6.40
CA THR A 14 -14.04 8.07 5.38
C THR A 14 -14.12 7.31 4.05
N VAL A 15 -13.01 6.70 3.61
CA VAL A 15 -12.96 5.89 2.38
C VAL A 15 -13.90 4.69 2.47
N GLU A 16 -13.92 3.97 3.58
CA GLU A 16 -14.82 2.84 3.80
C GLU A 16 -16.29 3.27 3.75
N GLN A 17 -16.64 4.38 4.40
CA GLN A 17 -18.00 4.92 4.37
C GLN A 17 -18.45 5.33 2.98
N LEU A 18 -17.59 6.02 2.22
CA LEU A 18 -17.91 6.46 0.86
C LEU A 18 -18.03 5.26 -0.09
N THR A 19 -17.15 4.27 0.05
CA THR A 19 -17.17 3.05 -0.76
C THR A 19 -18.44 2.23 -0.50
N ALA A 20 -18.81 2.05 0.78
CA ALA A 20 -20.04 1.37 1.16
C ALA A 20 -21.31 2.06 0.63
N LYS A 21 -21.26 3.36 0.39
CA LYS A 21 -22.36 4.16 -0.20
C LYS A 21 -22.31 4.24 -1.73
N GLY A 22 -21.31 3.65 -2.39
CA GLY A 22 -21.08 3.81 -3.83
C GLY A 22 -20.64 5.22 -4.24
N ALA A 23 -20.18 6.03 -3.29
CA ALA A 23 -19.79 7.43 -3.44
C ALA A 23 -18.26 7.62 -3.53
N ALA A 24 -17.51 6.55 -3.79
CA ALA A 24 -16.04 6.62 -3.91
C ALA A 24 -15.57 7.62 -4.99
N GLY A 25 -16.38 7.83 -6.04
CA GLY A 25 -16.10 8.81 -7.10
C GLY A 25 -16.16 10.28 -6.66
N GLU A 26 -16.63 10.58 -5.44
CA GLU A 26 -16.55 11.93 -4.86
C GLU A 26 -15.12 12.29 -4.41
N ILE A 27 -14.27 11.28 -4.20
CA ILE A 27 -12.86 11.49 -3.87
C ILE A 27 -12.09 11.79 -5.16
N GLY A 28 -11.55 12.99 -5.27
CA GLY A 28 -10.72 13.36 -6.42
C GLY A 28 -9.44 12.52 -6.53
N ASP A 29 -9.04 12.21 -7.76
CA ASP A 29 -7.86 11.37 -8.06
C ASP A 29 -6.58 11.84 -7.36
N GLU A 30 -6.37 13.16 -7.26
CA GLU A 30 -5.19 13.73 -6.60
C GLU A 30 -5.12 13.35 -5.10
N THR A 31 -6.27 13.23 -4.43
CA THR A 31 -6.34 12.77 -3.05
C THR A 31 -5.92 11.31 -2.95
N VAL A 32 -6.41 10.46 -3.85
CA VAL A 32 -6.02 9.04 -3.93
C VAL A 32 -4.52 8.90 -4.19
N GLN A 33 -3.98 9.69 -5.12
CA GLN A 33 -2.54 9.73 -5.41
C GLN A 33 -1.70 10.12 -4.19
N ARG A 34 -2.13 11.12 -3.42
CA ARG A 34 -1.43 11.56 -2.20
C ARG A 34 -1.45 10.48 -1.11
N LEU A 35 -2.58 9.81 -0.92
CA LEU A 35 -2.72 8.70 0.05
C LEU A 35 -1.79 7.54 -0.31
N LEU A 36 -1.82 7.09 -1.57
CA LEU A 36 -0.94 6.03 -2.07
C LEU A 36 0.53 6.41 -1.94
N LEU A 37 0.91 7.63 -2.36
CA LEU A 37 2.29 8.11 -2.28
C LEU A 37 2.80 8.13 -0.83
N ALA A 38 1.97 8.61 0.12
CA ALA A 38 2.32 8.64 1.53
C ALA A 38 2.52 7.23 2.09
N GLY A 39 1.59 6.30 1.80
CA GLY A 39 1.68 4.91 2.21
C GLY A 39 2.92 4.20 1.66
N ILE A 40 3.16 4.29 0.35
CA ILE A 40 4.31 3.67 -0.30
C ILE A 40 5.62 4.18 0.28
N ARG A 41 5.79 5.51 0.40
CA ARG A 41 7.02 6.09 0.95
C ARG A 41 7.27 5.65 2.39
N LEU A 42 6.23 5.70 3.23
CA LEU A 42 6.36 5.36 4.64
C LEU A 42 6.62 3.86 4.83
N TYR A 43 5.89 3.01 4.11
CA TYR A 43 6.04 1.57 4.20
C TYR A 43 7.41 1.13 3.69
N ALA A 44 7.81 1.58 2.50
CA ALA A 44 9.12 1.28 1.93
C ALA A 44 10.25 1.75 2.86
N HIS A 45 10.18 2.97 3.40
CA HIS A 45 11.19 3.46 4.34
C HIS A 45 11.29 2.57 5.59
N LYS A 46 10.16 2.16 6.17
CA LYS A 46 10.16 1.32 7.38
C LYS A 46 10.67 -0.09 7.13
N VAL A 47 10.30 -0.71 6.01
CA VAL A 47 10.69 -2.09 5.72
C VAL A 47 12.11 -2.15 5.19
N ASP A 48 12.46 -1.29 4.23
CA ASP A 48 13.76 -1.33 3.55
C ASP A 48 14.85 -0.56 4.32
N THR A 49 14.54 0.65 4.81
CA THR A 49 15.54 1.49 5.50
C THR A 49 15.64 1.19 7.00
N GLU A 50 14.51 1.05 7.71
CA GLU A 50 14.50 0.72 9.14
C GLU A 50 14.60 -0.79 9.42
N ASN A 51 14.60 -1.65 8.39
CA ASN A 51 14.62 -3.11 8.48
C ASN A 51 13.55 -3.70 9.43
N ARG A 52 12.33 -3.13 9.38
CA ARG A 52 11.21 -3.56 10.22
C ARG A 52 10.33 -4.58 9.51
N THR A 53 9.79 -5.51 10.29
CA THR A 53 8.83 -6.51 9.80
C THR A 53 7.44 -6.24 10.34
N PHE A 54 6.50 -5.92 9.46
CA PHE A 54 5.07 -5.84 9.74
C PHE A 54 4.27 -5.95 8.44
N GLU A 55 3.03 -6.41 8.54
CA GLU A 55 2.15 -6.57 7.39
C GLU A 55 1.83 -5.20 6.73
N PRO A 56 1.77 -5.13 5.39
CA PRO A 56 1.45 -3.89 4.67
C PRO A 56 0.00 -3.43 4.89
N VAL A 57 -0.88 -4.33 5.31
CA VAL A 57 -2.29 -4.07 5.61
C VAL A 57 -2.68 -4.75 6.93
N PRO A 58 -3.61 -4.18 7.72
CA PRO A 58 -4.08 -4.81 8.96
C PRO A 58 -4.69 -6.19 8.69
N GLN A 59 -4.50 -7.15 9.60
CA GLN A 59 -5.06 -8.50 9.45
C GLN A 59 -6.59 -8.50 9.45
N GLU A 60 -7.21 -7.55 10.14
CA GLU A 60 -8.67 -7.42 10.17
C GLU A 60 -9.24 -6.78 8.90
N ALA A 61 -8.40 -6.17 8.07
CA ALA A 61 -8.83 -5.53 6.82
C ALA A 61 -8.89 -6.57 5.68
N SER A 62 -10.06 -6.68 5.02
CA SER A 62 -10.18 -7.52 3.84
C SER A 62 -9.70 -6.74 2.60
N VAL A 63 -8.55 -7.13 2.06
CA VAL A 63 -8.11 -6.72 0.72
C VAL A 63 -8.25 -7.90 -0.23
N ASN A 64 -8.92 -7.71 -1.36
CA ASN A 64 -9.11 -8.78 -2.34
C ASN A 64 -7.95 -8.84 -3.36
N ALA A 65 -7.78 -10.01 -3.98
CA ALA A 65 -6.68 -10.23 -4.93
C ALA A 65 -6.70 -9.27 -6.13
N THR A 66 -7.88 -8.86 -6.59
CA THR A 66 -8.03 -7.93 -7.71
C THR A 66 -7.57 -6.53 -7.35
N GLU A 67 -7.90 -6.03 -6.16
CA GLU A 67 -7.45 -4.73 -5.65
C GLU A 67 -5.92 -4.65 -5.60
N VAL A 68 -5.28 -5.71 -5.08
CA VAL A 68 -3.82 -5.81 -5.04
C VAL A 68 -3.26 -5.86 -6.46
N ALA A 69 -3.78 -6.73 -7.33
CA ALA A 69 -3.27 -6.90 -8.68
C ALA A 69 -3.35 -5.59 -9.48
N VAL A 70 -4.48 -4.89 -9.45
CA VAL A 70 -4.65 -3.59 -10.13
C VAL A 70 -3.69 -2.55 -9.56
N THR A 71 -3.62 -2.43 -8.24
CA THR A 71 -2.74 -1.43 -7.60
C THR A 71 -1.27 -1.67 -7.94
N VAL A 72 -0.78 -2.90 -7.80
CA VAL A 72 0.61 -3.26 -8.08
C VAL A 72 0.95 -3.06 -9.56
N THR A 73 0.09 -3.53 -10.47
CA THR A 73 0.36 -3.41 -11.91
C THR A 73 0.39 -1.97 -12.39
N GLU A 74 -0.49 -1.10 -11.88
CA GLU A 74 -0.46 0.33 -12.22
C GLU A 74 0.73 1.06 -11.59
N LEU A 75 1.15 0.70 -10.37
CA LEU A 75 2.37 1.23 -9.77
C LEU A 75 3.61 0.84 -10.59
N MET A 76 3.72 -0.43 -11.00
CA MET A 76 4.79 -0.91 -11.86
C MET A 76 4.82 -0.16 -13.19
N ARG A 77 3.66 0.00 -13.84
CA ARG A 77 3.52 0.76 -15.08
C ARG A 77 3.95 2.22 -14.93
N ARG A 78 3.65 2.86 -13.80
CA ARG A 78 3.99 4.26 -13.53
C ARG A 78 5.50 4.52 -13.48
N VAL A 79 6.29 3.53 -13.08
CA VAL A 79 7.76 3.62 -12.94
C VAL A 79 8.51 2.80 -14.00
N ASP A 80 7.80 2.30 -15.02
CA ASP A 80 8.35 1.44 -16.08
C ASP A 80 9.08 0.19 -15.54
N LEU A 81 8.54 -0.41 -14.47
CA LEU A 81 9.06 -1.64 -13.87
C LEU A 81 8.33 -2.85 -14.46
N ASN A 82 9.08 -3.88 -14.88
CA ASN A 82 8.50 -5.14 -15.34
C ASN A 82 8.60 -6.24 -14.27
N MET A 83 7.82 -7.32 -14.44
CA MET A 83 7.78 -8.45 -13.50
C MET A 83 9.11 -9.19 -13.38
N PHE A 84 9.92 -9.20 -14.44
CA PHE A 84 11.22 -9.85 -14.44
C PHE A 84 12.23 -9.11 -13.54
N ASP A 85 12.28 -7.79 -13.63
CA ASP A 85 13.10 -6.94 -12.76
C ASP A 85 12.69 -7.08 -11.29
N LEU A 86 11.38 -7.14 -11.02
CA LEU A 86 10.87 -7.36 -9.67
C LEU A 86 11.27 -8.75 -9.13
N ALA A 87 11.21 -9.80 -9.95
CA ALA A 87 11.66 -11.15 -9.57
C ALA A 87 13.17 -11.19 -9.30
N MET A 88 13.98 -10.46 -10.07
CA MET A 88 15.41 -10.33 -9.80
C MET A 88 15.69 -9.59 -8.48
N TRP A 89 14.82 -8.66 -8.08
CA TRP A 89 14.91 -7.97 -6.80
C TRP A 89 14.57 -8.89 -5.63
N SER A 90 13.46 -9.64 -5.72
CA SER A 90 13.02 -10.56 -4.66
C SER A 90 13.96 -11.74 -4.46
N GLY A 91 14.60 -12.22 -5.53
CA GLY A 91 15.60 -13.29 -5.47
C GLY A 91 16.92 -12.92 -4.77
N ARG A 92 17.13 -11.64 -4.42
CA ARG A 92 18.30 -11.20 -3.63
C ARG A 92 18.07 -11.27 -2.11
N MET A 93 16.84 -11.53 -1.66
CA MET A 93 16.61 -11.83 -0.24
C MET A 93 17.21 -13.21 0.06
N PRO A 94 18.14 -13.34 1.03
CA PRO A 94 18.53 -14.66 1.52
C PRO A 94 17.27 -15.41 1.99
N PRO A 95 17.21 -16.74 1.86
CA PRO A 95 16.10 -17.51 2.40
C PRO A 95 15.87 -17.10 3.86
N GLN A 96 14.63 -16.75 4.20
CA GLN A 96 14.24 -16.63 5.59
C GLN A 96 14.35 -18.04 6.18
N ASP A 97 15.39 -18.26 6.98
CA ASP A 97 15.50 -19.46 7.80
C ASP A 97 14.30 -19.48 8.75
N SER A 98 13.32 -20.33 8.44
CA SER A 98 12.25 -20.70 9.36
C SER A 98 12.88 -21.47 10.53
N ALA A 99 13.13 -20.78 11.64
CA ALA A 99 13.41 -21.37 12.95
C ALA A 99 12.11 -21.62 13.72
#